data_AF-A0A2D9SN92-F1
#
_entry.id   AF-A0A2D9SN92-F1
#
_cell.length_a   1.000
_cell.length_b   1.000
_cell.length_c   1.000
_cell.angle_alpha   90.00
_cell.angle_beta   90.00
_cell.angle_gamma   90.00
#
_symmetry.space_group_name_H-M   'P 1'
#
loop_
_entity.id
_entity.type
_entity.pdbx_description
1 polymer ?
#
loop_
_entity_poly.entity_id
_entity_poly.type
_entity_poly.pdbx_seq_one_letter_code
_entity_poly.pdbx_strand_id
1 'polypeptide(L)'
;MLLTGDSTYRPTFGRVARQVDVTICNVYAPSLALLANLDDLEEPIPTVVRAVSEKLASPRQAAQMFIETGAKVGVFTHNIFYDSSADDIIQRVRKAGFLGEIHIANDREYMTLGTEIRFHQPMPVPDDLEINSLNFKQVLKAD
;
A
#
# COMPACT_ATOMS: atom_id res chain seq x y z
N MET A 1 12.65 6.57 -9.55
CA MET A 1 11.65 5.83 -8.73
C MET A 1 12.19 5.65 -7.32
N LEU A 2 11.33 5.70 -6.31
CA LEU A 2 11.63 5.33 -4.92
C LEU A 2 10.73 4.18 -4.48
N LEU A 3 11.29 3.19 -3.77
CA LEU A 3 10.54 2.16 -3.05
C LEU A 3 10.82 2.33 -1.56
N THR A 4 9.79 2.54 -0.73
CA THR A 4 9.98 2.82 0.70
C THR A 4 10.19 1.56 1.54
N GLY A 5 9.77 0.39 1.05
CA GLY A 5 9.55 -0.79 1.88
C GLY A 5 8.45 -0.54 2.91
N ASP A 6 8.45 -1.33 3.99
CA ASP A 6 7.56 -1.12 5.14
C ASP A 6 8.08 0.03 6.00
N SER A 7 7.42 1.18 5.90
CA SER A 7 7.82 2.35 6.66
C SER A 7 6.63 3.18 7.09
N THR A 8 6.81 3.91 8.19
CA THR A 8 6.05 5.13 8.49
C THR A 8 6.74 6.33 7.86
N TYR A 9 6.02 7.44 7.73
CA TYR A 9 6.62 8.69 7.30
C TYR A 9 7.70 9.17 8.30
N ARG A 10 8.85 9.55 7.76
CA ARG A 10 9.92 10.26 8.47
C ARG A 10 10.38 11.43 7.59
N PRO A 11 10.77 12.60 8.16
CA PRO A 11 11.19 13.78 7.41
C PRO A 11 12.59 13.63 6.77
N THR A 12 12.90 12.43 6.28
CA THR A 12 14.15 12.05 5.61
C THR A 12 13.93 11.68 4.15
N PHE A 13 12.69 11.35 3.74
CA PHE A 13 12.40 10.94 2.36
C PHE A 13 12.75 12.03 1.36
N GLY A 14 12.27 13.26 1.59
CA GLY A 14 12.65 14.41 0.78
C GLY A 14 14.13 14.81 0.85
N ARG A 15 14.97 14.18 1.68
CA ARG A 15 16.43 14.39 1.68
C ARG A 15 17.16 13.39 0.81
N VAL A 16 16.70 12.14 0.80
CA VAL A 16 17.35 11.03 0.07
C VAL A 16 16.82 10.89 -1.36
N ALA A 17 15.60 11.33 -1.63
CA ALA A 17 14.97 11.27 -2.93
C ALA A 17 14.12 12.53 -3.17
N ARG A 18 14.35 13.21 -4.29
CA ARG A 18 13.57 14.37 -4.75
C ARG A 18 13.30 14.25 -6.23
N GLN A 19 12.17 14.84 -6.66
CA GLN A 19 11.75 14.91 -8.06
C GLN A 19 11.72 13.53 -8.72
N VAL A 20 11.29 12.50 -7.98
CA VAL A 20 11.12 11.16 -8.54
C VAL A 20 9.82 11.10 -9.32
N ASP A 21 9.77 10.37 -10.43
CA ASP A 21 8.50 10.21 -11.16
C ASP A 21 7.49 9.37 -10.38
N VAL A 22 7.99 8.35 -9.67
CA VAL A 22 7.18 7.38 -8.93
C VAL A 22 7.74 7.13 -7.53
N THR A 23 6.86 7.16 -6.54
CA THR A 23 7.10 6.69 -5.18
C THR A 23 6.16 5.53 -4.86
N ILE A 24 6.73 4.39 -4.52
CA ILE A 24 6.02 3.16 -4.15
C ILE A 24 6.09 2.99 -2.64
N CYS A 25 4.95 2.89 -1.96
CA CYS A 25 4.91 2.70 -0.50
C CYS A 25 3.81 1.74 -0.04
N ASN A 26 3.97 1.24 1.19
CA ASN A 26 2.94 0.48 1.88
C ASN A 26 1.77 1.38 2.33
N VAL A 27 0.60 0.78 2.58
CA VAL A 27 -0.50 1.48 3.25
C VAL A 27 -1.24 0.59 4.23
N TYR A 28 -1.33 1.07 5.48
CA TYR A 28 -2.20 0.54 6.51
C TYR A 28 -3.34 1.51 6.76
N ALA A 29 -4.57 1.09 6.48
CA ALA A 29 -5.71 2.00 6.44
C ALA A 29 -6.95 1.48 7.15
N PRO A 30 -6.94 1.25 8.47
CA PRO A 30 -8.20 1.11 9.19
C PRO A 30 -9.09 2.34 8.97
N SER A 31 -10.40 2.13 8.99
CA SER A 31 -11.38 3.20 8.80
C SER A 31 -11.29 4.22 9.92
N LEU A 32 -11.65 5.46 9.62
CA LEU A 32 -11.70 6.52 10.64
C LEU A 32 -12.69 6.18 11.76
N ALA A 33 -13.76 5.45 11.45
CA ALA A 33 -14.73 4.99 12.44
C ALA A 33 -14.12 3.95 13.39
N LEU A 34 -13.36 2.99 12.86
CA LEU A 34 -12.64 2.03 13.70
C LEU A 34 -11.61 2.74 14.59
N LEU A 35 -10.82 3.64 14.02
CA LEU A 35 -9.80 4.38 14.77
C LEU A 35 -10.41 5.27 15.87
N ALA A 36 -11.59 5.83 15.64
CA ALA A 36 -12.28 6.69 16.61
C ALA A 36 -12.84 5.91 17.82
N ASN A 37 -13.17 4.63 17.64
CA ASN A 37 -13.77 3.78 18.68
C ASN A 37 -12.83 2.64 19.10
N LEU A 38 -11.52 2.81 18.88
CA LEU A 38 -10.55 1.72 19.02
C LEU A 38 -10.53 1.16 20.45
N ASP A 39 -10.68 2.01 21.46
CA ASP A 39 -10.62 1.62 22.87
C ASP A 39 -11.88 0.88 23.36
N ASP A 40 -12.95 0.88 22.56
CA ASP A 40 -14.19 0.16 22.85
C ASP A 40 -14.19 -1.28 22.29
N LEU A 41 -13.16 -1.67 21.53
CA LEU A 41 -13.06 -2.97 20.89
C LEU A 41 -12.37 -3.99 21.79
N GLU A 42 -12.77 -5.26 21.66
CA GLU A 42 -12.16 -6.37 22.39
C GLU A 42 -10.72 -6.64 21.92
N GLU A 43 -9.85 -7.01 22.85
CA GLU A 43 -8.51 -7.50 22.53
C GLU A 43 -8.57 -8.74 21.61
N PRO A 44 -7.64 -8.90 20.64
CA PRO A 44 -6.41 -8.13 20.50
C PRO A 44 -6.50 -6.94 19.54
N ILE A 45 -7.70 -6.50 19.12
CA ILE A 45 -7.86 -5.52 18.04
C ILE A 45 -7.12 -4.19 18.32
N PRO A 46 -7.30 -3.55 19.50
CA PRO A 46 -6.63 -2.28 19.79
C PRO A 46 -5.11 -2.44 19.77
N THR A 47 -4.60 -3.51 20.39
CA THR A 47 -3.18 -3.83 20.44
C THR A 47 -2.58 -4.00 19.05
N VAL A 48 -3.22 -4.80 18.19
CA VAL A 48 -2.74 -5.05 16.82
C VAL A 48 -2.76 -3.77 15.98
N VAL A 49 -3.87 -3.03 16.01
CA VAL A 49 -4.01 -1.79 15.23
C VAL A 49 -2.96 -0.76 15.61
N ARG A 50 -2.69 -0.59 16.91
CA ARG A 50 -1.64 0.32 17.40
C ARG A 50 -0.25 -0.16 16.95
N ALA A 51 0.08 -1.43 17.16
CA ALA A 51 1.39 -1.99 16.81
C ALA A 51 1.70 -1.92 15.30
N VAL A 52 0.70 -2.13 14.44
CA VAL A 52 0.86 -2.02 12.98
C VAL A 52 1.00 -0.56 12.54
N SER A 53 0.23 0.35 13.16
CA SER A 53 0.29 1.79 12.87
C SER A 53 1.64 2.43 13.18
N GLU A 54 2.44 1.84 14.07
CA GLU A 54 3.80 2.30 14.37
C GLU A 54 4.81 1.96 13.25
N LYS A 55 4.51 0.93 12.45
CA LYS A 55 5.44 0.37 11.45
C LYS A 55 5.05 0.71 10.02
N LEU A 56 3.76 0.87 9.76
CA LEU A 56 3.22 1.07 8.42
C LEU A 56 2.60 2.45 8.24
N ALA A 57 2.70 3.01 7.04
CA ALA A 57 2.19 4.33 6.74
C ALA A 57 0.65 4.31 6.66
N SER A 58 0.03 5.26 7.35
CA SER A 58 -1.35 5.65 7.07
C SER A 58 -1.46 6.35 5.69
N PRO A 59 -2.67 6.46 5.11
CA PRO A 59 -2.89 7.21 3.87
C PRO A 59 -2.36 8.66 3.92
N ARG A 60 -2.47 9.32 5.07
CA ARG A 60 -1.95 10.69 5.27
C ARG A 60 -0.43 10.72 5.24
N GLN A 61 0.23 9.76 5.88
CA GLN A 61 1.69 9.65 5.89
C GLN A 61 2.23 9.31 4.51
N ALA A 62 1.54 8.43 3.77
CA ALA A 62 1.86 8.14 2.38
C ALA A 62 1.79 9.39 1.48
N ALA A 63 0.72 10.18 1.63
CA ALA A 63 0.59 11.46 0.91
C ALA A 63 1.78 12.39 1.19
N GLN A 64 2.24 12.48 2.44
CA GLN A 64 3.42 13.27 2.80
C GLN A 64 4.68 12.76 2.09
N MET A 65 4.89 11.44 2.05
CA MET A 65 6.01 10.84 1.30
C MET A 65 5.93 11.16 -0.21
N PHE A 66 4.75 11.06 -0.81
CA PHE A 66 4.56 11.39 -2.24
C PHE A 66 4.84 12.87 -2.53
N ILE A 67 4.35 13.77 -1.68
CA ILE A 67 4.57 15.22 -1.81
C ILE A 67 6.06 15.56 -1.63
N GLU A 68 6.70 15.08 -0.58
CA GLU A 68 8.11 15.41 -0.29
C GLU A 68 9.08 14.90 -1.35
N THR A 69 8.80 13.73 -1.90
CA THR A 69 9.61 13.15 -2.97
C THR A 69 9.35 13.83 -4.31
N GLY A 70 8.32 14.68 -4.42
CA GLY A 70 7.90 15.30 -5.67
C GLY A 70 7.34 14.29 -6.68
N ALA A 71 6.76 13.19 -6.19
CA ALA A 71 6.21 12.13 -7.01
C ALA A 71 5.13 12.65 -7.98
N LYS A 72 5.19 12.22 -9.24
CA LYS A 72 4.07 12.40 -10.18
C LYS A 72 2.99 11.34 -9.93
N VAL A 73 3.43 10.12 -9.57
CA VAL A 73 2.58 8.98 -9.28
C VAL A 73 2.94 8.38 -7.92
N GLY A 74 1.95 8.23 -7.05
CA GLY A 74 2.05 7.46 -5.81
C GLY A 74 1.49 6.06 -6.03
N VAL A 75 2.27 5.02 -5.74
CA VAL A 75 1.85 3.62 -5.91
C VAL A 75 1.76 2.97 -4.53
N PHE A 76 0.62 2.35 -4.26
CA PHE A 76 0.41 1.53 -3.07
C PHE A 76 0.67 0.05 -3.35
N THR A 77 1.55 -0.56 -2.57
CA THR A 77 1.78 -2.01 -2.49
C THR A 77 1.68 -2.44 -1.02
N HIS A 78 1.77 -3.74 -0.70
CA HIS A 78 1.65 -4.23 0.67
C HIS A 78 0.44 -3.62 1.42
N ASN A 79 -0.72 -3.79 0.78
CA ASN A 79 -1.96 -3.09 1.08
C ASN A 79 -2.71 -3.79 2.23
N ILE A 80 -2.82 -3.15 3.38
CA ILE A 80 -3.61 -3.65 4.52
C ILE A 80 -4.74 -2.65 4.79
N PHE A 81 -5.86 -2.85 4.09
CA PHE A 81 -6.99 -1.92 4.16
C PHE A 81 -7.85 -2.14 5.40
N TYR A 82 -7.73 -3.30 6.04
CA TYR A 82 -8.54 -3.68 7.20
C TYR A 82 -10.05 -3.63 6.88
N ASP A 83 -10.72 -2.51 7.16
CA ASP A 83 -12.14 -2.25 6.88
C ASP A 83 -12.38 -1.05 5.93
N SER A 84 -11.34 -0.37 5.44
CA SER A 84 -11.47 0.69 4.43
C SER A 84 -11.57 0.15 3.00
N SER A 85 -12.17 0.93 2.12
CA SER A 85 -12.14 0.69 0.67
C SER A 85 -10.94 1.38 0.01
N ALA A 86 -10.62 0.97 -1.23
CA ALA A 86 -9.66 1.66 -2.09
C ALA A 86 -10.01 3.15 -2.25
N ASP A 87 -11.29 3.46 -2.46
CA ASP A 87 -11.77 4.84 -2.61
C ASP A 87 -11.55 5.65 -1.34
N ASP A 88 -11.80 5.11 -0.15
CA ASP A 88 -11.53 5.79 1.13
C ASP A 88 -10.05 6.18 1.25
N ILE A 89 -9.15 5.26 0.91
CA ILE A 89 -7.71 5.49 0.93
C ILE A 89 -7.32 6.62 -0.02
N ILE A 90 -7.80 6.56 -1.26
CA ILE A 90 -7.55 7.59 -2.27
C ILE A 90 -8.05 8.96 -1.78
N GLN A 91 -9.27 9.03 -1.24
CA GLN A 91 -9.83 10.28 -0.71
C GLN A 91 -9.00 10.83 0.47
N ARG A 92 -8.51 9.96 1.37
CA ARG A 92 -7.65 10.36 2.48
C ARG A 92 -6.30 10.91 2.00
N VAL A 93 -5.71 10.33 0.96
CA VAL A 93 -4.48 10.82 0.33
C VAL A 93 -4.71 12.17 -0.34
N ARG A 94 -5.82 12.31 -1.08
CA ARG A 94 -6.22 13.57 -1.74
C ARG A 94 -6.43 14.69 -0.72
N LYS A 95 -7.16 14.40 0.37
CA LYS A 95 -7.39 15.34 1.48
C LYS A 95 -6.09 15.76 2.18
N ALA A 96 -5.07 14.90 2.17
CA ALA A 96 -3.74 15.22 2.68
C ALA A 96 -2.88 16.04 1.71
N GLY A 97 -3.38 16.36 0.51
CA GLY A 97 -2.80 17.33 -0.40
C GLY A 97 -2.05 16.75 -1.60
N PHE A 98 -1.97 15.42 -1.75
CA PHE A 98 -1.32 14.83 -2.92
C PHE A 98 -2.29 14.83 -4.11
N LEU A 99 -1.91 15.53 -5.17
CA LEU A 99 -2.72 15.72 -6.38
C LEU A 99 -2.24 14.90 -7.60
N GLY A 100 -1.10 14.21 -7.49
CA GLY A 100 -0.58 13.32 -8.54
C GLY A 100 -1.42 12.07 -8.75
N GLU A 101 -1.10 11.24 -9.74
CA GLU A 101 -1.81 9.98 -9.95
C GLU A 101 -1.61 9.04 -8.75
N ILE A 102 -2.64 8.28 -8.38
CA ILE A 102 -2.57 7.30 -7.30
C ILE A 102 -2.94 5.95 -7.90
N HIS A 103 -2.06 4.97 -7.75
CA HIS A 103 -2.27 3.61 -8.22
C HIS A 103 -2.22 2.62 -7.07
N ILE A 104 -3.15 1.66 -7.04
CA ILE A 104 -3.14 0.55 -6.08
C ILE A 104 -2.69 -0.68 -6.85
N ALA A 105 -1.47 -1.13 -6.59
CA ALA A 105 -0.86 -2.23 -7.32
C ALA A 105 -1.53 -3.56 -6.99
N ASN A 106 -1.67 -4.41 -8.00
CA ASN A 106 -2.14 -5.77 -7.89
C ASN A 106 -0.98 -6.77 -8.06
N ASP A 107 -1.18 -7.99 -7.58
CA ASP A 107 -0.20 -9.06 -7.75
C ASP A 107 0.05 -9.34 -9.23
N ARG A 108 1.34 -9.48 -9.58
CA ARG A 108 1.85 -9.71 -10.94
C ARG A 108 1.62 -8.56 -11.92
N GLU A 109 1.12 -7.42 -11.44
CA GLU A 109 1.06 -6.21 -12.23
C GLU A 109 2.48 -5.69 -12.52
N TYR A 110 2.68 -5.06 -13.68
CA TYR A 110 3.94 -4.40 -13.99
C TYR A 110 3.72 -2.99 -14.53
N MET A 111 4.74 -2.15 -14.37
CA MET A 111 4.73 -0.75 -14.77
C MET A 111 5.92 -0.47 -15.68
N THR A 112 5.67 0.28 -16.76
CA THR A 112 6.73 0.80 -17.64
C THR A 112 6.96 2.28 -17.35
N LEU A 113 8.23 2.65 -17.15
CA LEU A 113 8.66 4.02 -16.89
C LEU A 113 9.40 4.57 -18.12
N GLY A 114 8.83 5.57 -18.79
CA GLY A 114 9.45 6.28 -19.90
C GLY A 114 9.05 7.76 -19.90
N THR A 115 8.78 8.31 -21.08
CA THR A 115 8.13 9.63 -21.20
C THR A 115 6.73 9.63 -20.59
N GLU A 116 6.09 8.45 -20.56
CA GLU A 116 4.83 8.17 -19.90
C GLU A 116 5.02 7.06 -18.86
N ILE A 117 4.17 7.06 -17.86
CA ILE A 117 4.05 5.98 -16.87
C ILE A 117 2.82 5.18 -17.26
N ARG A 118 2.99 3.86 -17.45
CA ARG A 118 1.88 2.98 -17.83
C ARG A 118 1.84 1.77 -16.93
N PHE A 119 0.64 1.45 -16.47
CA PHE A 119 0.31 0.28 -15.66
C PHE A 119 -0.29 -0.81 -16.55
N HIS A 120 0.17 -2.03 -16.38
CA HIS A 120 -0.22 -3.17 -17.20
C HIS A 120 -0.79 -4.26 -16.32
N GLN A 121 -2.05 -4.60 -16.56
CA GLN A 121 -2.72 -5.67 -15.83
C GLN A 121 -1.97 -7.00 -15.99
N PRO A 122 -1.92 -7.83 -14.94
CA PRO A 122 -1.27 -9.12 -15.01
C PRO A 122 -1.88 -9.98 -16.10
N MET A 123 -1.04 -10.74 -16.81
CA MET A 123 -1.57 -11.74 -17.74
C MET A 123 -2.40 -12.78 -16.96
N PRO A 124 -3.52 -13.25 -17.53
CA PRO A 124 -4.27 -14.36 -16.97
C PRO A 124 -3.33 -15.53 -16.65
N VAL A 125 -3.55 -16.20 -15.52
CA VAL A 125 -2.86 -17.45 -15.23
C VAL A 125 -3.47 -18.49 -16.16
N PRO A 126 -2.69 -19.18 -17.02
CA PRO A 126 -3.21 -20.33 -17.74
C PRO A 126 -3.83 -21.36 -16.80
N ASP A 127 -5.01 -21.87 -17.15
CA ASP A 127 -5.76 -22.83 -16.31
C ASP A 127 -5.01 -24.15 -16.14
N ASP A 128 -4.13 -24.49 -17.09
CA ASP A 128 -3.36 -25.74 -17.16
C ASP A 128 -2.05 -25.72 -16.37
N LEU A 129 -1.72 -24.62 -15.66
CA LEU A 129 -0.56 -24.59 -14.80
C LEU A 129 -0.76 -25.47 -13.56
N GLU A 130 0.17 -26.41 -13.33
CA GLU A 130 0.20 -27.29 -12.15
C GLU A 130 0.17 -26.52 -10.82
N ILE A 131 0.58 -25.25 -10.79
CA ILE A 131 0.48 -24.44 -9.56
C ILE A 131 -0.96 -24.25 -9.08
N ASN A 132 -1.95 -24.35 -9.97
CA ASN A 132 -3.38 -24.32 -9.62
C ASN A 132 -3.84 -25.61 -8.93
N SER A 133 -3.13 -26.73 -9.14
CA SER A 133 -3.39 -28.01 -8.46
C SER A 133 -2.58 -28.18 -7.17
N LEU A 134 -1.55 -27.34 -6.94
CA LEU A 134 -0.81 -27.27 -5.70
C LEU A 134 -1.65 -26.62 -4.59
N ASN A 135 -2.49 -27.43 -3.94
CA ASN A 135 -3.11 -27.06 -2.69
C ASN A 135 -2.06 -27.15 -1.56
N PHE A 136 -1.31 -26.06 -1.34
CA PHE A 136 -0.24 -25.98 -0.34
C PHE A 136 -0.67 -26.36 1.09
N LYS A 137 -1.98 -26.39 1.39
CA LYS A 137 -2.51 -26.90 2.67
C LYS A 137 -2.41 -28.42 2.82
N GLN A 138 -2.29 -29.18 1.73
CA GLN A 138 -2.17 -30.63 1.77
C GLN A 138 -0.72 -31.10 1.89
N VAL A 139 0.23 -30.35 1.33
CA VAL A 139 1.67 -30.66 1.42
C VAL A 139 2.17 -30.59 2.88
N LEU A 140 1.59 -29.71 3.70
CA LEU A 140 1.94 -29.57 5.13
C LEU A 140 1.28 -30.60 6.07
N LYS A 141 0.49 -31.54 5.54
CA LYS A 141 -0.08 -32.67 6.30
C LYS A 141 0.64 -33.99 6.04
N ALA A 142 1.61 -33.99 5.13
CA ALA A 142 2.51 -35.09 4.90
C ALA A 142 3.79 -34.80 5.70
N ASP A 143 3.71 -34.96 7.02
CA ASP A 143 4.80 -35.34 7.94
C ASP A 143 4.24 -35.40 9.39
#